data_AF-A0A1G0JBS5-F1
#
_entry.id   AF-A0A1G0JBS5-F1
#
_cell.length_a   1.000
_cell.length_b   1.000
_cell.length_c   1.000
_cell.angle_alpha   90.00
_cell.angle_beta   90.00
_cell.angle_gamma   90.00
#
_symmetry.space_group_name_H-M   'P 1'
#
loop_
_entity.id
_entity.type
_entity.pdbx_description
1 polymer ?
#
loop_
_entity_poly.entity_id
_entity_poly.type
_entity_poly.pdbx_seq_one_letter_code
_entity_poly.pdbx_strand_id
1 'polypeptide(L)'
;MTLDIDRIREQTPAAARLIHFNNAGAALTPAPVQEALLQHLALEQRIGGYEAAAQAHSRVENFYEAFARLLNCAAEEVAWAENATHAWNTLLHAIPFQSGDRILTGQSEYASNYLAFLHLARQRNVQVEVIPNDSQGRICLDRLAAAIDDSVRLIALTHVPSQSGVIHPAIEVGRLARSHDILYLLDACQSAGQLPLDVTTLDCDMLTGTGRKYLRGPRGTGFLYVRRDVLAELTPAWIDLHSAQWSAENTYRFRDDARRFENWESYVAGKIALGTAVDYALEIGME
;
A
#
# COMPACT_ATOMS: atom_id res chain seq x y z
N MET A 1 10.75 -22.04 7.54
CA MET A 1 10.04 -23.34 7.33
C MET A 1 10.27 -23.78 5.90
N THR A 2 10.27 -25.07 5.58
CA THR A 2 10.36 -25.50 4.17
C THR A 2 8.98 -25.34 3.53
N LEU A 3 8.88 -24.58 2.43
CA LEU A 3 7.63 -24.37 1.69
C LEU A 3 7.08 -25.70 1.15
N ASP A 4 5.81 -25.99 1.45
CA ASP A 4 5.07 -27.11 0.83
C ASP A 4 4.59 -26.68 -0.58
N ILE A 5 5.49 -26.84 -1.55
CA ILE A 5 5.26 -26.42 -2.94
C ILE A 5 4.11 -27.20 -3.58
N ASP A 6 3.95 -28.48 -3.26
CA ASP A 6 2.91 -29.32 -3.85
C ASP A 6 1.53 -28.85 -3.39
N ARG A 7 1.35 -28.59 -2.09
CA ARG A 7 0.12 -27.99 -1.55
C ARG A 7 -0.18 -26.63 -2.19
N ILE A 8 0.82 -25.76 -2.29
CA ILE A 8 0.64 -24.41 -2.87
C ILE A 8 0.22 -24.51 -4.35
N ARG A 9 0.80 -25.45 -5.11
CA ARG A 9 0.46 -25.66 -6.53
C ARG A 9 -0.92 -26.28 -6.69
N GLU A 10 -1.31 -27.23 -5.83
CA GLU A 10 -2.65 -27.80 -5.81
C GLU A 10 -3.71 -26.72 -5.53
N GLN A 11 -3.45 -25.86 -4.55
CA GLN A 11 -4.29 -24.71 -4.24
C GLN A 11 -4.24 -23.60 -5.30
N THR A 12 -3.44 -23.76 -6.37
CA THR A 12 -3.35 -22.82 -7.49
C THR A 12 -3.65 -23.55 -8.80
N PRO A 13 -4.92 -23.90 -9.11
CA PRO A 13 -5.25 -24.87 -10.17
C PRO A 13 -4.67 -24.53 -11.56
N ALA A 14 -4.54 -23.24 -11.88
CA ALA A 14 -3.94 -22.78 -13.12
C ALA A 14 -2.46 -23.20 -13.29
N ALA A 15 -1.72 -23.38 -12.18
CA ALA A 15 -0.32 -23.79 -12.20
C ALA A 15 -0.11 -25.22 -12.73
N ALA A 16 -1.14 -26.07 -12.70
CA ALA A 16 -1.10 -27.41 -13.29
C ALA A 16 -1.25 -27.41 -14.83
N ARG A 17 -1.69 -26.28 -15.41
CA ARG A 17 -2.01 -26.17 -16.84
C ARG A 17 -1.18 -25.10 -17.57
N LEU A 18 -0.61 -24.16 -16.83
CA LEU A 18 0.06 -22.98 -17.37
C LEU A 18 1.42 -22.77 -16.70
N ILE A 19 2.40 -22.32 -17.49
CA ILE A 19 3.65 -21.76 -17.00
C ILE A 19 3.48 -20.23 -16.96
N HIS A 20 3.15 -19.69 -15.79
CA HIS A 20 2.84 -18.27 -15.61
C HIS A 20 3.99 -17.50 -14.96
N PHE A 21 4.82 -16.85 -15.79
CA PHE A 21 5.93 -15.99 -15.34
C PHE A 21 5.60 -14.49 -15.31
N ASN A 22 4.31 -14.12 -15.30
CA ASN A 22 3.86 -12.73 -15.30
C ASN A 22 3.29 -12.27 -13.94
N ASN A 23 3.83 -12.79 -12.82
CA ASN A 23 3.33 -12.50 -11.46
C ASN A 23 3.54 -11.04 -11.04
N ALA A 24 4.66 -10.43 -11.45
CA ALA A 24 4.94 -9.00 -11.25
C ALA A 24 3.90 -8.10 -11.92
N GLY A 25 3.27 -8.61 -12.98
CA GLY A 25 2.07 -8.05 -13.60
C GLY A 25 0.84 -8.35 -12.74
N ALA A 26 0.38 -9.60 -12.74
CA ALA A 26 -0.69 -10.10 -11.87
C ALA A 26 -0.51 -11.60 -11.64
N ALA A 27 -0.53 -12.03 -10.38
CA ALA A 27 -0.32 -13.42 -10.02
C ALA A 27 -1.60 -14.27 -10.12
N LEU A 28 -1.41 -15.59 -10.11
CA LEU A 28 -2.52 -16.54 -10.04
C LEU A 28 -3.06 -16.59 -8.60
N THR A 29 -4.35 -16.33 -8.45
CA THR A 29 -5.07 -16.37 -7.17
C THR A 29 -5.21 -17.80 -6.64
N PRO A 30 -4.87 -18.09 -5.36
CA PRO A 30 -5.16 -19.36 -4.73
C PRO A 30 -6.66 -19.65 -4.63
N ALA A 31 -7.04 -20.92 -4.61
CA ALA A 31 -8.43 -21.37 -4.47
C ALA A 31 -9.13 -20.83 -3.20
N PRO A 32 -8.51 -20.82 -2.00
CA PRO A 32 -9.15 -20.24 -0.82
C PRO A 32 -9.51 -18.76 -0.97
N VAL A 33 -8.65 -17.98 -1.63
CA VAL A 33 -8.87 -16.55 -1.90
C VAL A 33 -10.01 -16.34 -2.90
N GLN A 34 -10.02 -17.12 -3.97
CA GLN A 34 -11.08 -17.08 -4.98
C GLN A 34 -12.43 -17.51 -4.39
N GLU A 35 -12.43 -18.51 -3.52
CA GLU A 35 -13.62 -19.01 -2.85
C GLU A 35 -14.22 -17.94 -1.92
N ALA A 36 -13.40 -17.28 -1.10
CA ALA A 36 -13.84 -16.20 -0.21
C ALA A 36 -14.54 -15.07 -0.98
N LEU A 37 -13.99 -14.70 -2.15
CA LEU A 37 -14.59 -13.71 -3.04
C LEU A 37 -15.96 -14.14 -3.56
N LEU A 38 -16.06 -15.35 -4.12
CA LEU A 38 -17.30 -15.85 -4.72
C LEU A 38 -18.39 -16.10 -3.68
N GLN A 39 -18.01 -16.58 -2.50
CA GLN A 39 -18.95 -16.79 -1.39
C GLN A 39 -19.61 -15.47 -0.95
N HIS A 40 -18.86 -14.36 -0.93
CA HIS A 40 -19.44 -13.06 -0.56
C HIS A 40 -20.36 -12.51 -1.66
N LEU A 41 -19.94 -12.54 -2.92
CA LEU A 41 -20.80 -12.10 -4.05
C LEU A 41 -22.11 -12.90 -4.11
N ALA A 42 -22.04 -14.21 -3.87
CA ALA A 42 -23.23 -15.06 -3.79
C ALA A 42 -24.11 -14.72 -2.58
N LEU A 43 -23.54 -14.21 -1.49
CA LEU A 43 -24.30 -13.74 -0.33
C LEU A 43 -25.02 -12.43 -0.65
N GLU A 44 -24.33 -11.44 -1.23
CA GLU A 44 -24.93 -10.18 -1.67
C GLU A 44 -26.13 -10.41 -2.60
N GLN A 45 -25.99 -11.36 -3.55
CA GLN A 45 -27.09 -11.74 -4.45
C GLN A 45 -28.32 -12.26 -3.70
N ARG A 46 -28.13 -13.00 -2.59
CA ARG A 46 -29.22 -13.64 -1.85
C ARG A 46 -29.95 -12.69 -0.91
N ILE A 47 -29.23 -11.80 -0.24
CA ILE A 47 -29.78 -11.03 0.88
C ILE A 47 -29.61 -9.52 0.78
N GLY A 48 -28.96 -9.00 -0.28
CA GLY A 48 -28.61 -7.59 -0.40
C GLY A 48 -27.19 -7.30 0.07
N GLY A 49 -26.58 -6.24 -0.49
CA GLY A 49 -25.18 -5.89 -0.25
C GLY A 49 -24.92 -5.44 1.19
N TYR A 50 -25.78 -4.57 1.74
CA TYR A 50 -25.61 -4.06 3.10
C TYR A 50 -25.82 -5.15 4.15
N GLU A 51 -26.83 -5.99 3.98
CA GLU A 51 -27.12 -7.13 4.85
C GLU A 51 -26.00 -8.17 4.79
N ALA A 52 -25.47 -8.45 3.60
CA ALA A 52 -24.33 -9.34 3.41
C ALA A 52 -23.05 -8.80 4.07
N ALA A 53 -22.76 -7.51 3.92
CA ALA A 53 -21.62 -6.86 4.57
C ALA A 53 -21.75 -6.90 6.10
N ALA A 54 -22.93 -6.59 6.65
CA ALA A 54 -23.21 -6.67 8.08
C ALA A 54 -23.05 -8.11 8.61
N GLN A 55 -23.60 -9.11 7.90
CA GLN A 55 -23.44 -10.52 8.27
C GLN A 55 -21.98 -10.99 8.16
N ALA A 56 -21.22 -10.43 7.23
CA ALA A 56 -19.81 -10.75 7.00
C ALA A 56 -18.83 -9.85 7.77
N HIS A 57 -19.28 -9.06 8.73
CA HIS A 57 -18.48 -8.00 9.37
C HIS A 57 -17.10 -8.48 9.83
N SER A 58 -17.00 -9.61 10.52
CA SER A 58 -15.70 -10.16 10.97
C SER A 58 -14.74 -10.47 9.83
N ARG A 59 -15.24 -10.92 8.68
CA ARG A 59 -14.43 -11.19 7.48
C ARG A 59 -13.98 -9.91 6.80
N VAL A 60 -14.79 -8.84 6.87
CA VAL A 60 -14.42 -7.52 6.36
C VAL A 60 -13.34 -6.91 7.25
N GLU A 61 -13.51 -6.97 8.57
CA GLU A 61 -12.52 -6.46 9.53
C GLU A 61 -11.20 -7.24 9.52
N ASN A 62 -11.23 -8.53 9.16
CA ASN A 62 -10.01 -9.34 9.02
C ASN A 62 -9.00 -8.73 8.03
N PHE A 63 -9.44 -7.92 7.06
CA PHE A 63 -8.50 -7.17 6.20
C PHE A 63 -7.48 -6.39 7.03
N TYR A 64 -7.93 -5.61 8.02
CA TYR A 64 -7.06 -4.77 8.82
C TYR A 64 -6.14 -5.60 9.71
N GLU A 65 -6.68 -6.62 10.36
CA GLU A 65 -5.92 -7.52 11.24
C GLU A 65 -4.85 -8.31 10.47
N ALA A 66 -5.18 -8.78 9.27
CA ALA A 66 -4.24 -9.50 8.43
C ALA A 66 -3.09 -8.59 7.96
N PHE A 67 -3.40 -7.36 7.54
CA PHE A 67 -2.38 -6.38 7.17
C PHE A 67 -1.56 -5.87 8.36
N ALA A 68 -2.16 -5.72 9.54
CA ALA A 68 -1.46 -5.39 10.78
C ALA A 68 -0.38 -6.44 11.10
N ARG A 69 -0.72 -7.73 10.96
CA ARG A 69 0.26 -8.83 11.08
C ARG A 69 1.33 -8.79 9.98
N LEU A 70 0.92 -8.56 8.73
CA LEU A 70 1.83 -8.49 7.59
C LEU A 70 2.89 -7.39 7.74
N LEU A 71 2.46 -6.25 8.26
CA LEU A 71 3.27 -5.03 8.35
C LEU A 71 3.91 -4.82 9.73
N ASN A 72 3.57 -5.64 10.73
CA ASN A 72 3.96 -5.46 12.12
C ASN A 72 3.55 -4.07 12.67
N CYS A 73 2.27 -3.73 12.53
CA CYS A 73 1.69 -2.46 12.99
C CYS A 73 0.31 -2.64 13.63
N ALA A 74 -0.34 -1.56 14.04
CA ALA A 74 -1.71 -1.61 14.54
C ALA A 74 -2.74 -1.63 13.38
N ALA A 75 -3.88 -2.28 13.58
CA ALA A 75 -4.95 -2.35 12.58
C ALA A 75 -5.50 -0.97 12.20
N GLU A 76 -5.46 -0.02 13.12
CA GLU A 76 -5.86 1.38 12.93
C GLU A 76 -4.89 2.15 12.01
N GLU A 77 -3.69 1.65 11.75
CA GLU A 77 -2.71 2.28 10.86
C GLU A 77 -2.87 1.79 9.41
N VAL A 78 -3.83 0.89 9.14
CA VAL A 78 -4.09 0.31 7.82
C VAL A 78 -5.40 0.86 7.25
N ALA A 79 -5.41 1.13 5.95
CA ALA A 79 -6.62 1.45 5.20
C ALA A 79 -6.73 0.70 3.88
N TRP A 80 -7.98 0.44 3.49
CA TRP A 80 -8.34 -0.12 2.19
C TRP A 80 -8.08 0.85 1.04
N ALA A 81 -7.70 0.32 -0.12
CA ALA A 81 -7.71 1.06 -1.38
C ALA A 81 -8.11 0.14 -2.55
N GLU A 82 -8.65 0.72 -3.61
CA GLU A 82 -9.08 -0.03 -4.80
C GLU A 82 -7.89 -0.46 -5.68
N ASN A 83 -6.71 0.16 -5.48
CA ASN A 83 -5.44 -0.23 -6.06
C ASN A 83 -4.31 0.64 -5.48
N ALA A 84 -3.06 0.24 -5.72
CA ALA A 84 -1.89 0.98 -5.25
C ALA A 84 -1.76 2.39 -5.84
N THR A 85 -2.19 2.61 -7.09
CA THR A 85 -2.14 3.96 -7.68
C THR A 85 -3.09 4.90 -6.97
N HIS A 86 -4.30 4.44 -6.62
CA HIS A 86 -5.22 5.20 -5.79
C HIS A 86 -4.62 5.47 -4.41
N ALA A 87 -4.15 4.43 -3.70
CA ALA A 87 -3.47 4.55 -2.41
C ALA A 87 -2.32 5.58 -2.44
N TRP A 88 -1.46 5.50 -3.45
CA TRP A 88 -0.33 6.41 -3.64
C TRP A 88 -0.77 7.86 -3.79
N ASN A 89 -1.73 8.10 -4.69
CA ASN A 89 -2.23 9.45 -4.92
C ASN A 89 -2.95 9.99 -3.68
N THR A 90 -3.73 9.16 -2.98
CA THR A 90 -4.40 9.54 -1.73
C THR A 90 -3.40 10.05 -0.70
N LEU A 91 -2.28 9.33 -0.48
CA LEU A 91 -1.27 9.75 0.49
C LEU A 91 -0.43 10.93 -0.01
N LEU A 92 0.03 10.91 -1.27
CA LEU A 92 0.81 12.01 -1.85
C LEU A 92 0.04 13.34 -1.79
N HIS A 93 -1.24 13.33 -2.14
CA HIS A 93 -2.06 14.55 -2.14
C HIS A 93 -2.52 14.96 -0.73
N ALA A 94 -2.42 14.05 0.25
CA ALA A 94 -2.74 14.36 1.64
C ALA A 94 -1.66 15.18 2.35
N ILE A 95 -0.44 15.21 1.81
CA ILE A 95 0.64 16.05 2.33
C ILE A 95 0.33 17.53 2.01
N PRO A 96 0.37 18.43 3.02
CA PRO A 96 0.10 19.85 2.83
C PRO A 96 1.33 20.60 2.27
N PHE A 97 1.79 20.20 1.09
CA PHE A 97 2.93 20.84 0.41
C PHE A 97 2.75 22.34 0.25
N GLN A 98 3.84 23.06 0.49
CA GLN A 98 3.99 24.49 0.21
C GLN A 98 4.73 24.70 -1.12
N SER A 99 4.54 25.89 -1.70
CA SER A 99 5.30 26.29 -2.89
C SER A 99 6.79 26.34 -2.57
N GLY A 100 7.61 25.66 -3.37
CA GLY A 100 9.05 25.55 -3.17
C GLY A 100 9.50 24.28 -2.45
N ASP A 101 8.59 23.51 -1.85
CA ASP A 101 8.91 22.21 -1.26
C ASP A 101 9.54 21.28 -2.30
N ARG A 102 10.41 20.38 -1.84
CA ARG A 102 11.10 19.37 -2.65
C ARG A 102 10.65 17.96 -2.29
N ILE A 103 10.49 17.14 -3.34
CA ILE A 103 10.31 15.69 -3.27
C ILE A 103 11.59 15.05 -3.80
N LEU A 104 12.26 14.25 -2.97
CA LEU A 104 13.37 13.41 -3.41
C LEU A 104 12.85 12.03 -3.77
N THR A 105 13.21 11.51 -4.94
CA THR A 105 12.82 10.16 -5.39
C THR A 105 13.95 9.44 -6.13
N GLY A 106 13.82 8.13 -6.33
CA GLY A 106 14.84 7.33 -7.00
C GLY A 106 14.71 7.34 -8.53
N GLN A 107 15.84 7.12 -9.23
CA GLN A 107 15.84 6.98 -10.70
C GLN A 107 14.99 5.81 -11.21
N SER A 108 14.77 4.78 -10.39
CA SER A 108 13.97 3.60 -10.73
C SER A 108 12.54 3.65 -10.17
N GLU A 109 12.00 4.85 -9.94
CA GLU A 109 10.63 5.06 -9.50
C GLU A 109 9.60 4.54 -10.51
N TYR A 110 8.44 4.09 -10.01
CA TYR A 110 7.38 3.62 -10.89
C TYR A 110 6.79 4.78 -11.71
N ALA A 111 6.55 4.54 -13.00
CA ALA A 111 6.15 5.59 -13.94
C ALA A 111 4.87 6.33 -13.51
N SER A 112 3.88 5.64 -12.95
CA SER A 112 2.66 6.30 -12.47
C SER A 112 2.91 7.19 -11.24
N ASN A 113 3.82 6.79 -10.35
CA ASN A 113 4.20 7.59 -9.18
C ASN A 113 4.92 8.86 -9.64
N TYR A 114 5.85 8.72 -10.60
CA TYR A 114 6.57 9.86 -11.16
C TYR A 114 5.64 10.83 -11.92
N LEU A 115 4.68 10.32 -12.69
CA LEU A 115 3.66 11.15 -13.34
C LEU A 115 2.82 11.93 -12.31
N ALA A 116 2.49 11.31 -11.17
CA ALA A 116 1.79 11.98 -10.08
C ALA A 116 2.61 13.13 -9.50
N PHE A 117 3.93 12.95 -9.30
CA PHE A 117 4.81 14.04 -8.88
C PHE A 117 4.85 15.19 -9.89
N LEU A 118 5.00 14.90 -11.17
CA LEU A 118 5.01 15.92 -12.21
C LEU A 118 3.68 16.70 -12.28
N HIS A 119 2.57 16.01 -12.04
CA HIS A 119 1.25 16.64 -11.99
C HIS A 119 1.12 17.56 -10.76
N LEU A 120 1.51 17.07 -9.58
CA LEU A 120 1.52 17.83 -8.33
C LEU A 120 2.42 19.07 -8.41
N ALA A 121 3.63 18.91 -8.98
CA ALA A 121 4.59 19.99 -9.19
C ALA A 121 3.98 21.16 -9.97
N ARG A 122 3.20 20.87 -11.02
CA ARG A 122 2.49 21.89 -11.81
C ARG A 122 1.37 22.60 -11.03
N GLN A 123 0.73 21.91 -10.09
CA GLN A 123 -0.40 22.45 -9.32
C GLN A 123 0.05 23.26 -8.10
N ARG A 124 1.13 22.84 -7.44
CA ARG A 124 1.55 23.37 -6.14
C ARG A 124 2.93 24.03 -6.14
N ASN A 125 3.59 24.15 -7.29
CA ASN A 125 4.95 24.68 -7.43
C ASN A 125 5.98 23.94 -6.54
N VAL A 126 5.83 22.62 -6.46
CA VAL A 126 6.75 21.69 -5.77
C VAL A 126 7.81 21.24 -6.77
N GLN A 127 9.04 21.03 -6.30
CA GLN A 127 10.14 20.54 -7.12
C GLN A 127 10.36 19.04 -6.90
N VAL A 128 10.67 18.32 -7.97
CA VAL A 128 10.94 16.87 -7.93
C VAL A 128 12.40 16.66 -8.30
N GLU A 129 13.16 16.04 -7.41
CA GLU A 129 14.56 15.72 -7.62
C GLU A 129 14.77 14.20 -7.65
N VAL A 130 15.46 13.76 -8.70
CA VAL A 130 15.73 12.34 -8.94
C VAL A 130 17.14 12.02 -8.49
N ILE A 131 17.27 11.21 -7.45
CA ILE A 131 18.53 10.70 -6.93
C ILE A 131 19.02 9.57 -7.84
N PRO A 132 20.28 9.64 -8.31
CA PRO A 132 20.84 8.62 -9.19
C PRO A 132 21.06 7.29 -8.45
N ASN A 133 21.16 6.22 -9.23
CA ASN A 133 21.50 4.91 -8.70
C ASN A 133 23.03 4.76 -8.45
N ASP A 134 23.39 3.88 -7.51
CA ASP A 134 24.73 3.40 -7.25
C ASP A 134 25.18 2.37 -8.32
N SER A 135 26.40 1.84 -8.18
CA SER A 135 26.93 0.83 -9.10
C SER A 135 26.19 -0.51 -9.09
N GLN A 136 25.33 -0.75 -8.09
CA GLN A 136 24.48 -1.94 -7.98
C GLN A 136 23.06 -1.68 -8.50
N GLY A 137 22.78 -0.48 -9.02
CA GLY A 137 21.46 -0.10 -9.52
C GLY A 137 20.45 0.29 -8.43
N ARG A 138 20.88 0.40 -7.16
CA ARG A 138 20.05 0.86 -6.03
C ARG A 138 20.17 2.38 -5.91
N ILE A 139 19.26 3.03 -5.18
CA ILE A 139 19.36 4.47 -4.91
C ILE A 139 20.67 4.77 -4.17
N CYS A 140 21.41 5.78 -4.62
CA CYS A 140 22.68 6.13 -3.99
C CYS A 140 22.43 6.90 -2.68
N LEU A 141 22.66 6.25 -1.53
CA LEU A 141 22.44 6.84 -0.21
C LEU A 141 23.28 8.10 0.03
N ASP A 142 24.54 8.11 -0.43
CA ASP A 142 25.40 9.30 -0.29
C ASP A 142 24.84 10.51 -1.06
N ARG A 143 24.25 10.26 -2.23
CA ARG A 143 23.61 11.31 -3.05
C ARG A 143 22.29 11.76 -2.46
N LEU A 144 21.50 10.82 -1.92
CA LEU A 144 20.28 11.15 -1.19
C LEU A 144 20.60 12.05 0.01
N ALA A 145 21.57 11.66 0.85
CA ALA A 145 21.98 12.43 2.02
C ALA A 145 22.51 13.82 1.64
N ALA A 146 23.27 13.94 0.55
CA ALA A 146 23.76 15.23 0.08
C ALA A 146 22.68 16.15 -0.51
N ALA A 147 21.52 15.60 -0.91
CA ALA A 147 20.41 16.38 -1.48
C ALA A 147 19.44 16.92 -0.43
N ILE A 148 19.56 16.47 0.83
CA ILE A 148 18.69 16.87 1.94
C ILE A 148 19.04 18.28 2.42
N ASP A 149 18.01 19.12 2.52
CA ASP A 149 18.02 20.41 3.19
C ASP A 149 16.59 20.73 3.70
N ASP A 150 16.40 21.91 4.28
CA ASP A 150 15.13 22.34 4.90
C ASP A 150 13.96 22.45 3.90
N SER A 151 14.20 22.42 2.59
CA SER A 151 13.13 22.45 1.58
C SER A 151 12.54 21.07 1.29
N VAL A 152 13.18 19.99 1.74
CA VAL A 152 12.72 18.63 1.44
C VAL A 152 11.56 18.26 2.34
N ARG A 153 10.37 18.10 1.75
CA ARG A 153 9.15 17.72 2.48
C ARG A 153 8.85 16.23 2.41
N LEU A 154 9.32 15.55 1.36
CA LEU A 154 9.04 14.13 1.12
C LEU A 154 10.25 13.42 0.49
N ILE A 155 10.59 12.26 1.03
CA ILE A 155 11.34 11.23 0.32
C ILE A 155 10.36 10.15 -0.11
N ALA A 156 10.37 9.79 -1.38
CA ALA A 156 9.47 8.79 -1.94
C ALA A 156 10.25 7.74 -2.73
N LEU A 157 9.99 6.46 -2.45
CA LEU A 157 10.81 5.37 -2.96
C LEU A 157 9.94 4.17 -3.37
N THR A 158 10.12 3.70 -4.60
CA THR A 158 9.78 2.31 -4.96
C THR A 158 10.74 1.31 -4.31
N HIS A 159 10.24 0.42 -3.44
CA HIS A 159 11.07 -0.58 -2.75
C HIS A 159 11.72 -1.55 -3.74
N VAL A 160 10.94 -2.09 -4.67
CA VAL A 160 11.41 -3.01 -5.72
C VAL A 160 10.84 -2.59 -7.08
N PRO A 161 11.64 -2.00 -7.98
CA PRO A 161 11.17 -1.56 -9.29
C PRO A 161 10.80 -2.76 -10.17
N SER A 162 9.62 -2.68 -10.77
CA SER A 162 9.05 -3.77 -11.57
C SER A 162 9.88 -4.20 -12.78
N GLN A 163 10.72 -3.30 -13.30
CA GLN A 163 11.52 -3.51 -14.50
C GLN A 163 12.89 -4.15 -14.21
N SER A 164 13.47 -3.93 -13.03
CA SER A 164 14.83 -4.36 -12.70
C SER A 164 14.87 -5.44 -11.61
N GLY A 165 13.88 -5.48 -10.72
CA GLY A 165 13.89 -6.37 -9.55
C GLY A 165 14.95 -6.02 -8.50
N VAL A 166 15.62 -4.87 -8.63
CA VAL A 166 16.59 -4.40 -7.63
C VAL A 166 15.87 -4.04 -6.33
N ILE A 167 16.40 -4.49 -5.20
CA ILE A 167 15.86 -4.14 -3.88
C ILE A 167 16.57 -2.87 -3.40
N HIS A 168 15.82 -1.78 -3.26
CA HIS A 168 16.35 -0.54 -2.69
C HIS A 168 16.56 -0.67 -1.17
N PRO A 169 17.58 0.01 -0.59
CA PRO A 169 17.85 0.05 0.84
C PRO A 169 16.81 0.88 1.61
N ALA A 170 15.57 0.37 1.69
CA ALA A 170 14.42 1.10 2.25
C ALA A 170 14.61 1.45 3.74
N ILE A 171 15.26 0.56 4.50
CA ILE A 171 15.55 0.77 5.93
C ILE A 171 16.50 1.97 6.12
N GLU A 172 17.57 2.03 5.32
CA GLU A 172 18.54 3.11 5.38
C GLU A 172 17.95 4.45 4.93
N VAL A 173 17.06 4.42 3.93
CA VAL A 173 16.30 5.60 3.50
C VAL A 173 15.36 6.08 4.60
N GLY A 174 14.63 5.17 5.26
CA GLY A 174 13.74 5.51 6.37
C GLY A 174 14.48 6.15 7.54
N ARG A 175 15.61 5.56 7.96
CA ARG A 175 16.46 6.15 9.01
C ARG A 175 16.93 7.55 8.66
N LEU A 176 17.33 7.78 7.40
CA LEU A 176 17.76 9.09 6.95
C LEU A 176 16.61 10.09 6.99
N ALA A 177 15.43 9.71 6.45
CA ALA A 177 14.23 10.55 6.49
C ALA A 177 13.84 10.93 7.93
N ARG A 178 13.81 9.94 8.83
CA ARG A 178 13.50 10.12 10.25
C ARG A 178 14.49 11.05 10.96
N SER A 179 15.79 10.93 10.67
CA SER A 179 16.82 11.77 11.29
C SER A 179 16.74 13.25 10.90
N HIS A 180 16.03 13.55 9.80
CA HIS A 180 15.84 14.90 9.26
C HIS A 180 14.40 15.41 9.35
N ASP A 181 13.50 14.67 10.01
CA ASP A 181 12.06 15.01 10.12
C ASP A 181 11.36 15.19 8.75
N ILE A 182 11.74 14.34 7.79
CA ILE A 182 11.20 14.33 6.43
C ILE A 182 10.21 13.18 6.29
N LEU A 183 9.03 13.44 5.70
CA LEU A 183 8.06 12.39 5.43
C LEU A 183 8.64 11.34 4.45
N TYR A 184 8.36 10.07 4.70
CA TYR A 184 8.79 8.94 3.90
C TYR A 184 7.61 8.10 3.40
N LEU A 185 7.43 8.09 2.07
CA LEU A 185 6.42 7.29 1.37
C LEU A 185 7.07 6.14 0.59
N LEU A 186 6.75 4.90 0.95
CA LEU A 186 7.28 3.68 0.35
C LEU A 186 6.26 2.98 -0.55
N ASP A 187 6.57 2.79 -1.83
CA ASP A 187 5.81 1.89 -2.72
C ASP A 187 6.32 0.46 -2.56
N ALA A 188 5.49 -0.37 -1.93
CA ALA A 188 5.76 -1.78 -1.65
C ALA A 188 5.04 -2.73 -2.62
N CYS A 189 4.59 -2.27 -3.80
CA CYS A 189 3.78 -3.08 -4.71
C CYS A 189 4.43 -4.39 -5.16
N GLN A 190 5.75 -4.40 -5.34
CA GLN A 190 6.48 -5.60 -5.73
C GLN A 190 7.09 -6.34 -4.53
N SER A 191 7.26 -5.70 -3.37
CA SER A 191 7.80 -6.35 -2.18
C SER A 191 6.73 -7.00 -1.31
N ALA A 192 5.48 -6.50 -1.31
CA ALA A 192 4.38 -7.08 -0.56
C ALA A 192 4.05 -8.50 -1.03
N GLY A 193 4.22 -9.48 -0.15
CA GLY A 193 4.10 -10.91 -0.45
C GLY A 193 5.40 -11.56 -0.98
N GLN A 194 6.52 -10.84 -0.97
CA GLN A 194 7.84 -11.37 -1.33
C GLN A 194 8.94 -11.11 -0.30
N LEU A 195 8.87 -9.97 0.39
CA LEU A 195 9.86 -9.54 1.38
C LEU A 195 9.14 -9.25 2.70
N PRO A 196 9.80 -9.42 3.86
CA PRO A 196 9.30 -8.90 5.13
C PRO A 196 9.08 -7.38 5.02
N LEU A 197 7.92 -6.92 5.49
CA LEU A 197 7.52 -5.51 5.45
C LEU A 197 7.22 -4.96 6.84
N ASP A 198 8.11 -5.23 7.80
CA ASP A 198 8.02 -4.63 9.14
C ASP A 198 8.21 -3.12 9.06
N VAL A 199 7.12 -2.36 9.19
CA VAL A 199 7.12 -0.90 9.07
C VAL A 199 7.88 -0.21 10.20
N THR A 200 8.06 -0.89 11.34
CA THR A 200 8.91 -0.41 12.43
C THR A 200 10.38 -0.45 12.01
N THR A 201 10.80 -1.53 11.35
CA THR A 201 12.16 -1.69 10.85
C THR A 201 12.42 -0.83 9.60
N LEU A 202 11.44 -0.70 8.71
CA LEU A 202 11.49 0.16 7.51
C LEU A 202 11.50 1.66 7.85
N ASP A 203 10.95 2.03 9.01
CA ASP A 203 10.85 3.41 9.50
C ASP A 203 10.17 4.36 8.50
N CYS A 204 9.17 3.86 7.76
CA CYS A 204 8.36 4.66 6.85
C CYS A 204 7.15 5.27 7.55
N ASP A 205 6.80 6.49 7.14
CA ASP A 205 5.59 7.18 7.60
C ASP A 205 4.35 6.66 6.88
N MET A 206 4.54 6.29 5.63
CA MET A 206 3.48 5.90 4.71
C MET A 206 3.97 4.77 3.81
N LEU A 207 3.10 3.80 3.55
CA LEU A 207 3.39 2.68 2.65
C LEU A 207 2.17 2.34 1.82
N THR A 208 2.36 1.99 0.55
CA THR A 208 1.25 1.53 -0.31
C THR A 208 1.56 0.21 -1.00
N GLY A 209 0.52 -0.54 -1.34
CA GLY A 209 0.68 -1.79 -2.07
C GLY A 209 -0.59 -2.24 -2.79
N THR A 210 -0.44 -3.30 -3.59
CA THR A 210 -1.54 -3.88 -4.38
C THR A 210 -1.72 -5.36 -4.07
N GLY A 211 -2.96 -5.83 -4.03
CA GLY A 211 -3.25 -7.23 -3.76
C GLY A 211 -2.90 -8.18 -4.90
N ARG A 212 -3.07 -7.74 -6.16
CA ARG A 212 -3.02 -8.61 -7.35
C ARG A 212 -1.66 -9.18 -7.74
N LYS A 213 -0.58 -8.70 -7.11
CA LYS A 213 0.79 -9.13 -7.40
C LYS A 213 1.16 -10.28 -6.48
N TYR A 214 2.20 -10.15 -5.67
CA TYR A 214 2.73 -11.27 -4.89
C TYR A 214 1.94 -11.60 -3.62
N LEU A 215 1.01 -10.74 -3.19
CA LEU A 215 -0.06 -11.12 -2.26
C LEU A 215 -1.10 -12.05 -2.90
N ARG A 216 -1.14 -12.14 -4.24
CA ARG A 216 -2.02 -13.04 -5.00
C ARG A 216 -3.51 -12.86 -4.72
N GLY A 217 -3.90 -11.67 -4.28
CA GLY A 217 -5.28 -11.24 -4.11
C GLY A 217 -5.96 -10.87 -5.44
N PRO A 218 -7.24 -10.48 -5.41
CA PRO A 218 -7.97 -10.10 -6.61
C PRO A 218 -7.51 -8.74 -7.17
N ARG A 219 -7.79 -8.49 -8.46
CA ARG A 219 -7.68 -7.15 -9.05
C ARG A 219 -8.70 -6.20 -8.43
N GLY A 220 -8.45 -4.90 -8.51
CA GLY A 220 -9.31 -3.91 -7.85
C GLY A 220 -9.14 -3.88 -6.33
N THR A 221 -7.97 -4.31 -5.85
CA THR A 221 -7.63 -4.33 -4.42
C THR A 221 -6.22 -3.80 -4.18
N GLY A 222 -6.06 -3.10 -3.07
CA GLY A 222 -4.83 -2.51 -2.58
C GLY A 222 -5.00 -2.10 -1.12
N PHE A 223 -3.94 -1.52 -0.59
CA PHE A 223 -3.91 -1.08 0.80
C PHE A 223 -2.95 0.09 0.92
N LEU A 224 -3.11 0.81 2.01
CA LEU A 224 -2.15 1.79 2.47
C LEU A 224 -1.94 1.65 3.97
N TYR A 225 -0.77 2.07 4.41
CA TYR A 225 -0.40 2.21 5.81
C TYR A 225 -0.01 3.67 6.06
N VAL A 226 -0.41 4.17 7.22
CA VAL A 226 -0.01 5.49 7.73
C VAL A 226 0.34 5.35 9.19
N ARG A 227 1.58 5.70 9.54
CA ARG A 227 2.03 5.71 10.93
C ARG A 227 1.17 6.66 11.74
N ARG A 228 0.72 6.21 12.91
CA ARG A 228 -0.19 6.97 13.78
C ARG A 228 0.29 8.39 14.06
N ASP A 229 1.59 8.56 14.29
CA ASP A 229 2.18 9.83 14.68
C ASP A 229 2.13 10.91 13.58
N VAL A 230 2.16 10.51 12.30
CA VAL A 230 2.09 11.46 11.18
C VAL A 230 0.65 11.71 10.71
N LEU A 231 -0.32 10.95 11.20
CA LEU A 231 -1.70 11.00 10.72
C LEU A 231 -2.30 12.41 10.82
N ALA A 232 -1.94 13.16 11.88
CA ALA A 232 -2.40 14.53 12.11
C ALA A 232 -1.78 15.56 11.14
N GLU A 233 -0.64 15.25 10.53
CA GLU A 233 0.00 16.10 9.51
C GLU A 233 -0.63 15.95 8.13
N LEU A 234 -1.43 14.91 7.93
CA LEU A 234 -2.03 14.56 6.64
C LEU A 234 -3.50 15.00 6.58
N THR A 235 -3.90 15.57 5.46
CA THR A 235 -5.27 16.00 5.19
C THR A 235 -5.76 15.39 3.88
N PRO A 236 -6.68 14.41 3.90
CA PRO A 236 -7.22 13.80 2.69
C PRO A 236 -7.72 14.86 1.70
N ALA A 237 -7.37 14.72 0.42
CA ALA A 237 -7.79 15.65 -0.63
C ALA A 237 -9.30 15.56 -0.94
N TRP A 238 -9.91 14.43 -0.60
CA TRP A 238 -11.33 14.14 -0.73
C TRP A 238 -11.77 13.41 0.54
N ILE A 239 -13.00 13.65 0.97
CA ILE A 239 -13.57 13.06 2.17
C ILE A 239 -14.97 12.56 1.86
N ASP A 240 -15.39 11.51 2.55
CA ASP A 240 -16.78 11.08 2.57
C ASP A 240 -17.22 10.66 3.99
N LEU A 241 -18.37 9.96 4.07
CA LEU A 241 -18.98 9.49 5.31
C LEU A 241 -18.11 8.48 6.08
N HIS A 242 -17.18 7.82 5.39
CA HIS A 242 -16.20 6.94 6.01
C HIS A 242 -14.95 7.69 6.43
N SER A 243 -14.59 8.80 5.77
CA SER A 243 -13.40 9.58 6.12
C SER A 243 -13.59 10.44 7.39
N ALA A 244 -14.82 10.92 7.62
CA ALA A 244 -15.14 11.86 8.69
C ALA A 244 -16.58 11.71 9.21
N GLN A 245 -16.79 12.09 10.47
CA GLN A 245 -18.11 12.19 11.08
C GLN A 245 -18.64 13.63 10.96
N TRP A 246 -19.85 13.78 10.40
CA TRP A 246 -20.56 15.06 10.44
C TRP A 246 -20.95 15.39 11.88
N SER A 247 -20.34 16.44 12.45
CA SER A 247 -20.38 16.71 13.89
C SER A 247 -21.33 17.85 14.28
N ALA A 248 -21.56 18.80 13.38
CA ALA A 248 -22.61 19.82 13.45
C ALA A 248 -22.83 20.44 12.06
N GLU A 249 -23.87 21.28 11.91
CA GLU A 249 -24.35 21.83 10.62
C GLU A 249 -23.24 22.21 9.63
N ASN A 250 -22.21 22.94 10.07
CA ASN A 250 -21.11 23.41 9.23
C ASN A 250 -19.73 22.85 9.65
N THR A 251 -19.66 21.69 10.31
CA THR A 251 -18.38 21.12 10.76
C THR A 251 -18.37 19.60 10.85
N TYR A 252 -17.20 19.01 10.62
CA TYR A 252 -16.94 17.58 10.68
C TYR A 252 -15.67 17.31 11.48
N ARG A 253 -15.55 16.07 11.96
CA ARG A 253 -14.33 15.56 12.59
C ARG A 253 -13.82 14.38 11.78
N PHE A 254 -12.55 14.42 11.39
CA PHE A 254 -11.90 13.28 10.77
C PHE A 254 -11.86 12.08 11.70
N ARG A 255 -11.80 10.87 11.13
CA ARG A 255 -11.39 9.72 11.91
C ARG A 255 -9.97 9.89 12.42
N ASP A 256 -9.70 9.32 13.59
CA ASP A 256 -8.40 9.34 14.25
C ASP A 256 -7.53 8.12 13.86
N ASP A 257 -7.90 7.41 12.78
CA ASP A 257 -7.24 6.22 12.23
C ASP A 257 -6.97 6.38 10.72
N ALA A 258 -6.18 5.48 10.14
CA ALA A 258 -5.86 5.47 8.71
C ALA A 258 -7.10 5.31 7.82
N ARG A 259 -8.20 4.75 8.35
CA ARG A 259 -9.46 4.60 7.60
C ARG A 259 -10.08 5.96 7.22
N ARG A 260 -9.55 7.08 7.73
CA ARG A 260 -9.82 8.43 7.21
C ARG A 260 -9.50 8.60 5.72
N PHE A 261 -8.71 7.71 5.13
CA PHE A 261 -8.35 7.68 3.72
C PHE A 261 -9.19 6.69 2.89
N GLU A 262 -10.18 6.02 3.49
CA GLU A 262 -11.09 5.13 2.78
C GLU A 262 -12.33 5.86 2.24
N ASN A 263 -12.95 5.21 1.26
CA ASN A 263 -14.27 5.52 0.77
C ASN A 263 -15.32 4.60 1.42
N TRP A 264 -16.53 5.13 1.59
CA TRP A 264 -17.70 4.40 2.07
C TRP A 264 -18.06 3.23 1.15
N GLU A 265 -18.23 3.53 -0.14
CA GLU A 265 -18.49 2.49 -1.13
C GLU A 265 -17.17 1.79 -1.47
N SER A 266 -17.11 0.49 -1.24
CA SER A 266 -15.90 -0.28 -1.41
C SER A 266 -16.22 -1.69 -1.89
N TYR A 267 -15.26 -2.31 -2.57
CA TYR A 267 -15.43 -3.66 -3.10
C TYR A 267 -15.33 -4.71 -1.97
N VAL A 268 -16.41 -4.90 -1.22
CA VAL A 268 -16.46 -5.71 0.02
C VAL A 268 -15.97 -7.15 -0.22
N ALA A 269 -16.43 -7.80 -1.29
CA ALA A 269 -15.95 -9.14 -1.67
C ALA A 269 -14.43 -9.15 -1.92
N GLY A 270 -13.89 -8.11 -2.56
CA GLY A 270 -12.47 -7.94 -2.81
C GLY A 270 -11.67 -7.71 -1.52
N LYS A 271 -12.21 -6.94 -0.57
CA LYS A 271 -11.60 -6.68 0.75
C LYS A 271 -11.48 -7.95 1.59
N ILE A 272 -12.56 -8.74 1.65
CA ILE A 272 -12.57 -10.06 2.31
C ILE A 272 -11.53 -10.98 1.67
N ALA A 273 -11.53 -11.06 0.34
CA ALA A 273 -10.61 -11.92 -0.39
C ALA A 273 -9.15 -11.47 -0.23
N LEU A 274 -8.87 -10.16 -0.20
CA LEU A 274 -7.52 -9.67 0.02
C LEU A 274 -7.02 -9.97 1.45
N GLY A 275 -7.88 -9.82 2.47
CA GLY A 275 -7.53 -10.27 3.83
C GLY A 275 -7.20 -11.77 3.88
N THR A 276 -8.02 -12.59 3.21
CA THR A 276 -7.77 -14.05 3.06
C THR A 276 -6.45 -14.32 2.33
N ALA A 277 -6.07 -13.50 1.35
CA ALA A 277 -4.83 -13.66 0.61
C ALA A 277 -3.60 -13.33 1.46
N VAL A 278 -3.70 -12.33 2.34
CA VAL A 278 -2.65 -12.02 3.32
C VAL A 278 -2.50 -13.14 4.34
N ASP A 279 -3.60 -13.67 4.88
CA ASP A 279 -3.54 -14.82 5.79
C ASP A 279 -2.91 -16.04 5.13
N TYR A 280 -3.29 -16.32 3.89
CA TYR A 280 -2.68 -17.37 3.09
C TYR A 280 -1.17 -17.15 2.91
N ALA A 281 -0.74 -15.91 2.60
CA ALA A 281 0.68 -15.57 2.46
C ALA A 281 1.47 -15.71 3.78
N LEU A 282 0.86 -15.37 4.92
CA LEU A 282 1.46 -15.54 6.24
C LEU A 282 1.55 -17.02 6.64
N GLU A 283 0.54 -17.84 6.31
CA GLU A 283 0.53 -19.28 6.60
C GLU A 283 1.60 -20.05 5.82
N ILE A 284 1.83 -19.70 4.55
CA ILE A 284 2.91 -20.33 3.77
C ILE A 284 4.30 -19.90 4.25
N GLY A 285 4.40 -18.75 4.92
CA GLY A 285 5.65 -18.12 5.31
C GLY A 285 6.26 -17.25 4.21
N MET A 286 6.80 -16.10 4.60
CA MET A 286 7.49 -15.16 3.69
C MET A 286 9.00 -15.07 3.97
N GLU A 287 9.55 -16.03 4.73
CA GLU A 287 10.97 -16.19 5.09
C GLU A 287 11.51 -17.58 4.74
#